data_AF-A0A1V5FQD0-F1
#
_entry.id   AF-A0A1V5FQD0-F1
#
_cell.length_a   1.000
_cell.length_b   1.000
_cell.length_c   1.000
_cell.angle_alpha   90.00
_cell.angle_beta   90.00
_cell.angle_gamma   90.00
#
_symmetry.space_group_name_H-M   'P 1'
#
loop_
_entity.id
_entity.type
_entity.pdbx_description
1 polymer ?
#
loop_
_entity_poly.entity_id
_entity_poly.type
_entity_poly.pdbx_seq_one_letter_code
_entity_poly.pdbx_strand_id
1 'polypeptide(L)'
;MGVNLLGAFCAGLLVVWLLPRPEETLWLRALLMVGVLGGFTTFSAMMIDVLLLWHETGRPWLLSGYLLASLFGGLLAVWAGWRAGHQWLLS
;
A
#
# COMPACT_ATOMS: atom_id res chain seq x y z
N MET A 1 1.68 2.92 -10.17
CA MET A 1 0.73 2.03 -9.44
C MET A 1 1.35 0.78 -8.79
N GLY A 2 2.14 -0.04 -9.49
CA GLY A 2 2.58 -1.36 -8.98
C GLY A 2 3.30 -1.36 -7.62
N VAL A 3 4.22 -0.42 -7.39
CA VAL A 3 4.94 -0.29 -6.10
C VAL A 3 3.99 -0.01 -4.93
N ASN A 4 2.96 0.82 -5.13
CA ASN A 4 1.99 1.13 -4.10
C ASN A 4 1.09 -0.07 -3.78
N LEU A 5 0.70 -0.86 -4.79
CA LEU A 5 -0.08 -2.08 -4.59
C LEU A 5 0.73 -3.16 -3.85
N LEU A 6 1.99 -3.37 -4.25
CA LEU A 6 2.85 -4.33 -3.57
C LEU A 6 3.15 -3.88 -2.13
N GLY A 7 3.42 -2.60 -1.93
CA GLY A 7 3.65 -2.04 -0.60
C GLY A 7 2.42 -2.15 0.30
N ALA A 8 1.23 -1.91 -0.24
CA ALA A 8 -0.04 -2.14 0.45
C ALA A 8 -0.21 -3.61 0.87
N PHE A 9 0.04 -4.56 -0.03
CA PHE A 9 0.00 -5.99 0.31
C PHE A 9 0.98 -6.35 1.43
N CYS A 10 2.24 -5.92 1.31
CA CYS A 10 3.26 -6.14 2.33
C CYS A 10 2.89 -5.47 3.67
N ALA A 11 2.25 -4.29 3.65
CA ALA A 11 1.76 -3.64 4.86
C ALA A 11 0.72 -4.49 5.59
N GLY A 12 -0.22 -5.11 4.85
CA GLY A 12 -1.20 -6.04 5.41
C GLY A 12 -0.55 -7.25 6.10
N LEU A 13 0.45 -7.86 5.46
CA LEU A 13 1.23 -8.96 6.03
C LEU A 13 1.99 -8.53 7.30
N LEU A 14 2.69 -7.40 7.22
CA LEU A 14 3.49 -6.88 8.31
C LEU A 14 2.64 -6.47 9.50
N VAL A 15 1.43 -5.93 9.29
CA VAL A 15 0.53 -5.61 10.40
C VAL A 15 0.20 -6.87 11.19
N VAL A 16 -0.14 -7.98 10.52
CA VAL A 16 -0.47 -9.25 11.18
C VAL A 16 0.72 -9.76 11.99
N TRP A 17 1.92 -9.66 11.43
CA TRP A 17 3.13 -10.11 12.09
C TRP A 17 3.51 -9.18 13.27
N LEU A 18 3.46 -7.86 13.09
CA LEU A 18 3.99 -6.88 14.04
C LEU A 18 3.03 -6.55 15.20
N LEU A 19 1.72 -6.54 14.99
CA LEU A 19 0.74 -6.13 16.02
C LEU A 19 0.79 -6.98 17.29
N PRO A 20 0.91 -8.32 17.21
CA PRO A 20 0.98 -9.18 18.39
C PRO A 20 2.28 -9.05 19.19
N ARG A 21 3.31 -8.38 18.65
CA ARG A 21 4.62 -8.27 19.32
C ARG A 21 4.59 -7.27 20.47
N PRO A 22 5.41 -7.50 21.52
CA PRO A 22 5.50 -6.60 22.68
C PRO A 22 6.00 -5.20 22.30
N GLU A 23 5.71 -4.20 23.14
CA GLU A 23 6.05 -2.79 22.92
C GLU A 23 7.55 -2.54 22.73
N GLU A 24 8.39 -3.41 23.29
CA GLU A 24 9.85 -3.42 23.12
C GLU A 24 10.28 -3.48 21.64
N THR A 25 9.38 -3.94 20.75
CA THR A 25 9.60 -4.02 19.30
C THR A 25 9.03 -2.83 18.51
N LEU A 26 8.64 -1.74 19.19
CA LEU A 26 8.09 -0.54 18.52
C LEU A 26 9.06 0.03 17.46
N TRP A 27 10.38 -0.05 17.71
CA TRP A 27 11.39 0.39 16.75
C TRP A 27 11.32 -0.40 15.43
N LEU A 28 10.97 -1.70 15.49
CA LEU A 28 10.84 -2.54 14.31
C LEU A 28 9.62 -2.15 13.48
N ARG A 29 8.53 -1.74 14.15
CA ARG A 29 7.35 -1.17 13.48
C ARG A 29 7.71 0.13 12.78
N ALA A 30 8.42 1.03 13.45
CA ALA A 30 8.88 2.28 12.85
C ALA A 30 9.80 2.02 11.64
N LEU A 31 10.77 1.12 11.79
CA LEU A 31 11.71 0.79 10.71
C LEU A 31 11.00 0.19 9.48
N LEU A 32 10.13 -0.81 9.67
CA LEU A 32 9.54 -1.55 8.56
C LEU A 32 8.32 -0.85 7.96
N MET A 33 7.41 -0.34 8.79
CA MET A 33 6.17 0.30 8.30
C MET A 33 6.41 1.74 7.86
N VAL A 34 7.15 2.53 8.64
CA VAL A 34 7.38 3.95 8.33
C VAL A 34 8.63 4.12 7.46
N GLY A 35 9.73 3.44 7.78
CA GLY A 35 10.97 3.54 7.03
C GLY A 35 10.92 2.83 5.68
N VAL A 36 10.95 1.49 5.70
CA VAL A 36 11.07 0.67 4.48
C VAL A 36 9.84 0.80 3.60
N LEU A 37 8.64 0.51 4.11
CA LEU A 37 7.41 0.62 3.31
C LEU A 37 7.07 2.06 2.94
N GLY A 38 7.32 3.01 3.83
CA GLY A 38 7.14 4.43 3.53
C GLY A 38 8.07 4.94 2.43
N GLY A 39 9.32 4.45 2.37
CA GLY A 39 10.26 4.75 1.29
C GLY A 39 10.00 3.97 -0.01
N PHE A 40 9.41 2.78 0.08
CA PHE A 40 9.07 1.94 -1.08
C PHE A 40 7.82 2.42 -1.81
N THR A 41 6.83 2.92 -1.07
CA THR A 41 5.58 3.46 -1.62
C THR A 41 5.67 4.96 -1.83
N THR A 42 4.86 5.51 -2.73
CA THR A 42 4.83 6.95 -2.98
C THR A 42 3.44 7.42 -3.40
N PHE A 43 2.84 8.25 -2.54
CA PHE A 43 1.60 8.94 -2.84
C PHE A 43 1.82 10.13 -3.77
N SER A 44 2.93 10.87 -3.60
CA SER A 44 3.24 12.05 -4.40
C SER A 44 3.44 11.71 -5.87
N ALA A 45 4.14 10.61 -6.19
CA ALA A 45 4.30 10.18 -7.57
C ALA A 45 2.97 9.79 -8.20
N MET A 46 2.08 9.10 -7.47
CA MET A 46 0.74 8.76 -7.96
C MET A 46 -0.09 10.02 -8.25
N MET A 47 0.02 11.07 -7.43
CA MET A 47 -0.66 12.35 -7.70
C MET A 47 -0.11 13.08 -8.92
N ILE A 48 1.21 13.01 -9.15
CA ILE A 48 1.82 13.55 -10.37
C ILE A 48 1.32 12.77 -11.60
N ASP A 49 1.27 11.43 -11.55
CA ASP A 49 0.72 10.61 -12.65
C ASP A 49 -0.72 11.01 -13.00
N VAL A 50 -1.57 11.22 -11.99
CA VAL A 50 -2.96 11.67 -12.15
C VAL A 50 -3.02 13.02 -12.88
N LEU A 51 -2.19 13.97 -12.47
CA LEU A 51 -2.11 15.29 -13.11
C LEU A 51 -1.62 15.22 -14.56
N LEU A 52 -0.57 14.43 -14.81
CA LEU A 52 -0.02 14.24 -16.15
C LEU A 52 -1.03 13.57 -17.08
N LEU A 53 -1.76 12.56 -16.59
CA LEU A 53 -2.79 11.89 -17.36
C LEU A 53 -3.92 12.85 -17.77
N TRP A 54 -4.30 13.78 -16.90
CA TRP A 54 -5.22 14.85 -17.25
C TRP A 54 -4.65 15.78 -18.32
N HIS A 55 -3.42 16.24 -18.14
CA HIS A 55 -2.75 17.17 -19.05
C HIS A 55 -2.56 16.57 -20.46
N GLU A 56 -2.20 15.30 -20.55
CA GLU A 56 -1.93 14.61 -21.82
C GLU A 56 -3.21 14.20 -22.57
N THR A 57 -4.25 13.77 -21.85
CA THR A 57 -5.43 13.15 -22.48
C THR A 57 -6.66 14.06 -22.52
N GLY A 58 -6.75 15.05 -21.62
CA GLY A 58 -7.96 15.87 -21.43
C GLY A 58 -9.21 15.08 -21.04
N ARG A 59 -9.07 13.80 -20.66
CA ARG A 59 -10.18 12.87 -20.46
C ARG A 59 -10.41 12.61 -18.96
N PRO A 60 -11.49 13.15 -18.36
CA PRO A 60 -11.71 13.05 -16.91
C PRO A 60 -11.98 11.62 -16.43
N TRP A 61 -12.47 10.74 -17.31
CA TRP A 61 -12.74 9.35 -16.98
C TRP A 61 -11.47 8.50 -16.82
N LEU A 62 -10.39 8.82 -17.54
CA LEU A 62 -9.10 8.13 -17.40
C LEU A 62 -8.45 8.46 -16.05
N LEU A 63 -8.52 9.74 -15.67
CA LEU A 63 -8.06 10.24 -14.37
C LEU A 63 -8.77 9.53 -13.22
N SER A 64 -10.10 9.56 -13.24
CA SER A 64 -10.91 8.93 -12.19
C SER A 64 -10.72 7.42 -12.19
N GLY A 65 -10.60 6.77 -13.35
CA GLY A 65 -10.24 5.36 -13.47
C GLY A 65 -8.91 5.01 -12.79
N TYR A 66 -7.83 5.75 -13.08
CA TYR A 66 -6.50 5.51 -12.50
C TYR A 66 -6.49 5.73 -10.97
N LEU A 67 -7.14 6.80 -10.51
CA LEU A 67 -7.23 7.11 -9.09
C LEU A 67 -8.03 6.06 -8.32
N LEU A 68 -9.22 5.69 -8.83
CA LEU A 68 -10.07 4.67 -8.20
C LEU A 68 -9.38 3.31 -8.22
N ALA A 69 -8.74 2.92 -9.33
CA ALA A 69 -7.98 1.68 -9.41
C ALA A 69 -6.82 1.65 -8.41
N SER A 70 -6.11 2.76 -8.23
CA SER A 70 -5.03 2.88 -7.23
C SER A 70 -5.55 2.73 -5.81
N LEU A 71 -6.64 3.42 -5.46
CA LEU A 71 -7.20 3.42 -4.11
C LEU A 71 -7.85 2.06 -3.77
N PHE A 72 -8.77 1.59 -4.61
CA PHE A 72 -9.44 0.31 -4.39
C PHE A 72 -8.48 -0.86 -4.52
N GLY A 73 -7.59 -0.83 -5.51
CA GLY A 73 -6.54 -1.84 -5.65
C GLY A 73 -5.65 -1.88 -4.41
N GLY A 74 -5.26 -0.72 -3.87
CA GLY A 74 -4.49 -0.64 -2.63
C GLY A 74 -5.23 -1.24 -1.43
N LEU A 75 -6.50 -0.88 -1.24
CA LEU A 75 -7.33 -1.45 -0.17
C LEU A 75 -7.47 -2.97 -0.27
N LEU A 76 -7.75 -3.47 -1.48
CA LEU A 76 -7.83 -4.90 -1.74
C LEU A 76 -6.49 -5.61 -1.49
N ALA A 77 -5.37 -4.98 -1.87
CA ALA A 77 -4.04 -5.51 -1.65
C ALA A 77 -3.70 -5.61 -0.16
N VAL A 78 -3.93 -4.55 0.64
CA VAL A 78 -3.75 -4.60 2.11
C VAL A 78 -4.59 -5.73 2.71
N TRP A 79 -5.86 -5.81 2.32
CA TRP A 79 -6.77 -6.83 2.85
C TRP A 79 -6.33 -8.25 2.48
N ALA A 80 -5.88 -8.47 1.24
CA ALA A 80 -5.34 -9.74 0.80
C ALA A 80 -4.06 -10.12 1.57
N GLY A 81 -3.16 -9.16 1.80
CA GLY A 81 -1.96 -9.36 2.61
C GLY A 81 -2.28 -9.71 4.06
N TRP A 82 -3.24 -9.02 4.67
CA TRP A 82 -3.72 -9.33 6.01
C TRP A 82 -4.31 -10.75 6.10
N ARG A 83 -5.17 -11.14 5.15
CA ARG A 83 -5.70 -12.51 5.09
C ARG A 83 -4.62 -13.57 4.93
N ALA A 84 -3.68 -13.36 4.02
CA ALA A 84 -2.58 -14.29 3.79
C ALA A 84 -1.70 -14.45 5.04
N GLY A 85 -1.42 -13.35 5.75
CA GLY A 85 -0.68 -13.38 7.00
C GLY A 85 -1.41 -14.16 8.10
N HIS A 86 -2.72 -14.02 8.23
CA HIS A 86 -3.51 -14.80 9.19
C HIS A 86 -3.54 -16.29 8.86
N GLN A 87 -3.65 -16.67 7.59
CA GLN A 87 -3.60 -18.09 7.19
C GLN A 87 -2.26 -18.73 7.55
N TRP A 88 -1.16 -18.01 7.33
CA TRP A 88 0.20 -18.46 7.67
C TRP A 88 0.44 -18.68 9.17
N LEU A 89 -0.24 -17.94 10.04
CA LEU A 89 -0.10 -18.07 11.49
C LEU A 89 -0.97 -19.20 12.08
N LEU A 90 -1.96 -19.68 11.32
CA LEU A 90 -2.89 -20.73 11.73
C LEU A 90 -2.53 -22.12 11.16
N SER A 91 -1.52 -22.20 10.29
CA SER A 91 -0.93 -23.42 9.74
C SER A 91 0.29 -23.86 10.52
#